data_AF-A0A2D4PRY3-F1
#
_entry.id   AF-A0A2D4PRY3-F1
#
_cell.length_a   1.000
_cell.length_b   1.000
_cell.length_c   1.000
_cell.angle_alpha   90.00
_cell.angle_beta   90.00
_cell.angle_gamma   90.00
#
_symmetry.space_group_name_H-M   'P 1'
#
loop_
_entity.id
_entity.type
_entity.pdbx_description
1 polymer ?
#
loop_
_entity_poly.entity_id
_entity_poly.type
_entity_poly.pdbx_seq_one_letter_code
_entity_poly.pdbx_strand_id
1 'polypeptide(L)'
;MAINCFSDFAVFLAKVFVACFTVFGGLMAFNYHQELKVWALPLLLVAVLAYFIAHNFLSVFQTTMDVLFLCFAVDVETNDGSSDKPYLMDQDLMNFVYQNSKLAKTKERNRRIFYNNEYSIELQLVS
;
A
#
# COMPACT_ATOMS: atom_id res chain seq x y z
N MET A 1 0.78 10.54 2.99
CA MET A 1 0.35 10.03 4.32
C MET A 1 -0.45 8.73 4.23
N ALA A 2 -1.44 8.60 3.33
CA ALA A 2 -2.23 7.35 3.21
C ALA A 2 -1.46 6.13 2.68
N ILE A 3 -0.48 6.33 1.79
CA ILE A 3 0.35 5.24 1.22
C ILE A 3 1.25 4.60 2.28
N ASN A 4 2.01 5.39 3.05
CA ASN A 4 2.79 4.87 4.18
C ASN A 4 1.90 4.16 5.21
N CYS A 5 0.71 4.72 5.48
CA CYS A 5 -0.26 4.12 6.39
C CYS A 5 -0.72 2.73 5.92
N PHE A 6 -1.08 2.59 4.62
CA PHE A 6 -1.47 1.30 4.06
C PHE A 6 -0.35 0.26 4.12
N SER A 7 0.89 0.68 3.83
CA SER A 7 2.05 -0.20 3.87
C SER A 7 2.37 -0.64 5.30
N ASP A 8 2.29 0.27 6.27
CA ASP A 8 2.50 -0.03 7.68
C ASP A 8 1.44 -1.00 8.22
N PHE A 9 0.17 -0.83 7.81
CA PHE A 9 -0.91 -1.76 8.15
C PHE A 9 -0.73 -3.13 7.51
N ALA A 10 -0.26 -3.21 6.26
CA ALA A 10 -0.01 -4.47 5.59
C ALA A 10 1.12 -5.26 6.29
N VAL A 11 2.19 -4.58 6.72
CA VAL A 11 3.30 -5.19 7.47
C VAL A 11 2.84 -5.63 8.87
N PHE A 12 1.98 -4.84 9.52
CA PHE A 12 1.37 -5.20 10.79
C PHE A 12 0.46 -6.44 10.66
N LEU A 13 -0.38 -6.50 9.63
CA LEU A 13 -1.24 -7.63 9.31
C LEU A 13 -0.42 -8.90 9.02
N ALA A 14 0.69 -8.79 8.29
CA ALA A 14 1.57 -9.93 8.04
C ALA A 14 2.17 -10.51 9.34
N LYS A 15 2.61 -9.64 10.26
CA LYS A 15 3.10 -10.05 11.59
C LYS A 15 2.03 -10.77 12.41
N VAL A 16 0.81 -10.20 12.45
CA VAL A 16 -0.31 -10.79 13.19
C VAL A 16 -0.77 -12.09 12.56
N PHE A 17 -0.84 -12.16 11.24
CA PHE A 17 -1.21 -13.37 10.51
C PHE A 17 -0.26 -14.51 10.83
N VAL A 18 1.05 -14.28 10.83
CA VAL A 18 2.02 -15.34 11.13
C VAL A 18 2.01 -15.73 12.59
N ALA A 19 1.85 -14.76 13.50
CA ALA A 19 1.66 -15.09 14.91
C ALA A 19 0.44 -15.99 15.10
N CYS A 20 -0.70 -15.65 14.49
CA CYS A 20 -1.92 -16.46 14.51
C CYS A 20 -1.71 -17.85 13.91
N PHE A 21 -1.05 -17.97 12.75
CA PHE A 21 -0.78 -19.26 12.11
C PHE A 21 0.18 -20.13 12.92
N THR A 22 1.20 -19.54 13.54
CA THR A 22 2.16 -20.27 14.38
C THR A 22 1.50 -20.77 15.65
N VAL A 23 0.67 -19.93 16.29
CA VAL A 23 -0.08 -20.28 17.51
C VAL A 23 -1.17 -21.31 17.20
N PHE A 24 -1.96 -21.09 16.15
CA PHE A 24 -3.02 -22.01 15.74
C PHE A 24 -2.46 -23.35 15.25
N GLY A 25 -1.42 -23.32 14.43
CA GLY A 25 -0.71 -24.52 13.99
C GLY A 25 -0.08 -25.29 15.16
N GLY A 26 0.52 -24.60 16.13
CA GLY A 26 1.06 -25.20 17.35
C GLY A 26 -0.01 -25.83 18.24
N LEU A 27 -1.13 -25.13 18.46
CA LEU A 27 -2.28 -25.64 19.23
C LEU A 27 -2.95 -26.84 18.55
N MET A 28 -3.18 -26.77 17.24
CA MET A 28 -3.80 -27.83 16.45
C MET A 28 -2.88 -29.07 16.39
N ALA A 29 -1.57 -28.88 16.26
CA ALA A 29 -0.57 -29.95 16.31
C ALA A 29 -0.48 -30.63 17.70
N PHE A 30 -0.73 -29.90 18.79
CA PHE A 30 -0.79 -30.48 20.14
C PHE A 30 -2.09 -31.26 20.40
N ASN A 31 -3.20 -30.87 19.76
CA ASN A 31 -4.53 -31.45 20.02
C ASN A 31 -4.85 -32.70 19.17
N TYR A 32 -4.20 -32.89 18.01
CA TYR A 32 -4.62 -33.86 16.97
C TYR A 32 -3.87 -35.20 16.95
N HIS A 33 -3.52 -35.82 18.08
CA HIS A 33 -2.89 -37.15 18.22
C HIS A 33 -1.35 -37.24 18.21
N GLN A 34 -0.84 -38.07 19.13
CA GLN A 34 0.57 -38.25 19.49
C GLN A 34 1.46 -38.84 18.37
N GLU A 35 0.88 -39.45 17.34
CA GLU A 35 1.59 -40.22 16.30
C GLU A 35 1.89 -39.43 15.01
N LEU A 36 1.16 -38.34 14.74
CA LEU A 36 1.36 -37.46 13.56
C LEU A 36 2.34 -36.30 13.83
N LYS A 37 2.90 -36.22 15.06
CA LYS A 37 3.90 -35.23 15.49
C LYS A 37 5.06 -35.04 14.50
N VAL A 38 5.44 -36.11 13.80
CA VAL A 38 6.60 -36.13 12.90
C VAL A 38 6.37 -35.29 11.64
N TRP A 39 5.12 -35.08 11.20
CA TRP A 39 4.79 -34.28 10.00
C TRP A 39 4.35 -32.84 10.31
N ALA A 40 3.81 -32.59 11.49
CA ALA A 40 3.43 -31.23 11.91
C ALA A 40 4.66 -30.32 12.09
N LEU A 41 5.77 -30.87 12.59
CA LEU A 41 7.02 -30.14 12.81
C LEU A 41 7.66 -29.61 11.52
N PRO A 42 7.87 -30.42 10.45
CA PRO A 42 8.38 -29.90 9.17
C PRO A 42 7.40 -28.95 8.48
N LEU A 43 6.09 -29.19 8.59
CA LEU A 43 5.09 -28.28 8.04
C LEU A 43 5.14 -26.89 8.70
N LEU A 44 5.29 -26.85 10.04
CA LEU A 44 5.44 -25.61 10.80
C LEU A 44 6.76 -24.91 10.46
N LEU A 45 7.85 -25.66 10.28
CA LEU A 45 9.14 -25.11 9.88
C LEU A 45 9.08 -24.48 8.48
N VAL A 46 8.40 -25.13 7.52
CA VAL A 46 8.15 -24.55 6.19
C VAL A 46 7.30 -23.29 6.28
N ALA A 47 6.26 -23.27 7.12
CA ALA A 47 5.42 -22.09 7.32
C ALA A 47 6.21 -20.91 7.93
N VAL A 48 7.07 -21.16 8.91
CA VAL A 48 7.93 -20.16 9.53
C VAL A 48 8.98 -19.64 8.53
N LEU A 49 9.60 -20.52 7.73
CA LEU A 49 10.52 -20.09 6.69
C LEU A 49 9.82 -19.27 5.60
N ALA A 50 8.63 -19.69 5.16
CA ALA A 50 7.82 -18.94 4.22
C ALA A 50 7.45 -17.55 4.77
N TYR A 51 7.18 -17.44 6.07
CA TYR A 51 6.99 -16.14 6.71
C TYR A 51 8.24 -15.27 6.64
N PHE A 52 9.41 -15.78 7.04
CA PHE A 52 10.63 -14.99 7.02
C PHE A 52 10.94 -14.53 5.60
N ILE A 53 10.79 -15.41 4.61
CA ILE A 53 10.99 -15.06 3.19
C ILE A 53 10.01 -13.97 2.79
N ALA A 54 8.70 -14.16 3.02
CA ALA A 54 7.69 -13.15 2.69
C ALA A 54 7.96 -11.81 3.40
N HIS A 55 8.34 -11.82 4.67
CA HIS A 55 8.64 -10.63 5.45
C HIS A 55 9.84 -9.85 4.88
N ASN A 56 10.93 -10.55 4.55
CA ASN A 56 12.10 -9.94 3.93
C ASN A 56 11.76 -9.35 2.56
N PHE A 57 11.02 -10.09 1.72
CA PHE A 57 10.58 -9.60 0.41
C PHE A 57 9.67 -8.36 0.53
N LEU A 58 8.68 -8.38 1.42
CA LEU A 58 7.77 -7.24 1.62
C LEU A 58 8.53 -6.01 2.15
N SER A 59 9.48 -6.18 3.06
CA SER A 59 10.29 -5.08 3.59
C SER A 59 11.19 -4.44 2.52
N VAL A 60 11.85 -5.27 1.70
CA VAL A 60 12.67 -4.80 0.58
C VAL A 60 11.78 -4.13 -0.46
N PHE A 61 10.64 -4.71 -0.80
CA PHE A 61 9.68 -4.12 -1.75
C PHE A 61 9.22 -2.72 -1.29
N GLN A 62 8.89 -2.56 -0.01
CA GLN A 62 8.49 -1.26 0.53
C GLN A 62 9.62 -0.23 0.41
N THR A 63 10.85 -0.61 0.78
CA THR A 63 12.03 0.25 0.65
C THR A 63 12.29 0.64 -0.82
N THR A 64 12.16 -0.31 -1.75
CA THR A 64 12.33 -0.06 -3.18
C THR A 64 11.25 0.89 -3.70
N MET A 65 10.00 0.72 -3.28
CA MET A 65 8.91 1.62 -3.66
C MET A 65 9.16 3.03 -3.14
N ASP A 66 9.61 3.19 -1.90
CA ASP A 66 9.96 4.51 -1.35
C ASP A 66 11.07 5.20 -2.17
N VAL A 67 12.11 4.46 -2.56
CA VAL A 67 13.19 4.98 -3.42
C VAL A 67 12.68 5.32 -4.82
N LEU A 68 11.83 4.49 -5.42
CA LEU A 68 11.24 4.78 -6.72
C LEU A 68 10.42 6.07 -6.69
N PHE A 69 9.64 6.29 -5.63
CA PHE A 69 8.89 7.53 -5.46
C PHE A 69 9.80 8.73 -5.18
N LEU A 70 10.90 8.54 -4.45
CA LEU A 70 11.90 9.59 -4.26
C LEU A 70 12.57 9.98 -5.58
N CYS A 71 13.02 8.99 -6.36
CA CYS A 71 13.59 9.22 -7.68
C CYS A 71 12.57 9.90 -8.61
N PHE A 72 11.31 9.47 -8.58
CA PHE A 72 10.22 10.12 -9.31
C PHE A 72 10.08 11.60 -8.92
N ALA A 73 10.04 11.90 -7.62
CA ALA A 73 9.91 13.28 -7.15
C ALA A 73 11.08 14.16 -7.60
N VAL A 74 12.32 13.66 -7.43
CA VAL A 74 13.54 14.36 -7.85
C VAL A 74 13.59 14.54 -9.36
N ASP A 75 13.15 13.54 -10.13
CA ASP A 75 13.11 13.58 -11.60
C ASP A 75 12.08 14.61 -12.10
N VAL A 76 10.89 14.70 -11.47
CA VAL A 76 9.89 15.73 -11.77
C VAL A 76 10.40 17.14 -11.45
N GLU A 77 11.20 17.29 -10.40
CA GLU A 77 11.73 18.59 -9.97
C GLU A 77 12.92 19.06 -10.82
N THR A 78 13.77 18.13 -11.25
CA THR A 78 15.03 18.45 -11.93
C THR A 78 14.89 18.50 -13.45
N ASN A 79 14.03 17.66 -14.01
CA ASN A 79 13.79 17.56 -15.45
C ASN A 79 12.44 18.19 -15.79
N ASP A 80 12.36 18.86 -16.94
CA ASP A 80 11.15 19.56 -17.39
C ASP A 80 10.45 18.82 -18.54
N GLY A 81 11.02 17.72 -19.02
CA GLY A 81 10.51 16.94 -20.14
C GLY A 81 10.86 17.51 -21.51
N SER A 82 11.74 18.53 -21.57
CA SER A 82 12.26 19.07 -22.82
C SER A 82 13.21 18.08 -23.52
N SER A 83 13.48 18.30 -24.81
CA SER A 83 14.44 17.48 -25.56
C SER A 83 15.86 17.50 -24.96
N ASP A 84 16.20 18.57 -24.23
CA ASP A 84 17.50 18.73 -23.58
C ASP A 84 17.52 18.10 -22.17
N LYS A 85 16.36 17.95 -21.51
CA LYS A 85 16.17 17.36 -20.18
C LYS A 85 14.90 16.51 -20.09
N PRO A 86 14.86 15.34 -20.76
CA PRO A 86 13.71 14.47 -20.73
C PRO A 86 13.56 13.83 -19.34
N TYR A 87 12.32 13.53 -18.96
CA TYR A 87 12.05 12.71 -17.77
C TYR A 87 12.67 11.32 -17.93
N LEU A 88 13.36 10.87 -16.89
CA LEU A 88 14.05 9.59 -16.84
C LEU A 88 13.17 8.47 -16.25
N MET A 89 12.15 8.86 -15.49
CA MET A 89 11.16 7.95 -14.93
C MET A 89 10.28 7.29 -16.01
N ASP A 90 9.68 6.17 -15.65
CA ASP A 90 8.75 5.44 -16.52
C ASP A 90 7.52 6.28 -16.89
N GLN A 91 7.21 6.32 -18.19
CA GLN A 91 6.14 7.15 -18.74
C GLN A 91 4.75 6.67 -18.32
N ASP A 92 4.56 5.35 -18.17
CA ASP A 92 3.27 4.79 -17.77
C ASP A 92 2.97 5.11 -16.30
N LEU A 93 3.98 4.99 -15.44
CA LEU A 93 3.89 5.40 -14.03
C LEU A 93 3.57 6.91 -13.91
N MET A 94 4.27 7.75 -14.66
CA MET A 94 4.04 9.20 -14.63
C MET A 94 2.62 9.56 -15.11
N ASN A 95 2.16 8.97 -16.21
CA ASN A 95 0.80 9.17 -16.70
C ASN A 95 -0.25 8.72 -15.68
N PHE A 96 -0.05 7.56 -15.04
CA PHE A 96 -0.97 7.07 -14.02
C PHE A 96 -1.06 8.04 -12.83
N VAL A 97 0.07 8.49 -12.30
CA VAL A 97 0.10 9.45 -11.18
C VAL A 97 -0.56 10.77 -11.56
N TYR A 98 -0.26 11.30 -12.75
CA TYR A 98 -0.84 12.55 -13.22
C TYR A 98 -2.36 12.45 -13.41
N GLN A 99 -2.85 11.36 -14.02
CA GLN A 99 -4.28 11.11 -14.19
C GLN A 99 -5.01 11.04 -12.84
N ASN A 100 -4.48 10.26 -11.89
CA ASN A 100 -5.07 10.15 -10.55
C ASN A 100 -5.11 11.51 -9.83
N SER A 101 -4.05 12.31 -9.94
CA SER A 101 -3.99 13.65 -9.33
C SER A 101 -5.02 14.61 -9.96
N LYS A 102 -5.22 14.55 -11.28
CA LYS A 102 -6.20 15.36 -12.00
C LYS A 102 -7.63 14.97 -11.63
N LEU A 103 -7.90 13.67 -11.50
CA LEU A 103 -9.20 13.14 -11.05
C LEU A 103 -9.51 13.60 -9.62
N ALA A 104 -8.54 13.53 -8.70
CA ALA A 104 -8.70 14.00 -7.33
C ALA A 104 -9.03 15.50 -7.28
N LYS A 105 -8.27 16.36 -7.99
CA LYS A 105 -8.52 17.81 -8.08
C LYS A 105 -9.91 18.13 -8.67
N THR A 106 -10.33 17.37 -9.68
CA THR A 106 -11.66 17.54 -10.30
C THR A 106 -12.78 17.16 -9.34
N LYS A 107 -12.62 16.06 -8.60
CA LYS A 107 -13.57 15.62 -7.58
C LYS A 107 -13.71 16.64 -6.45
N GLU A 108 -12.61 17.23 -6.00
CA GLU A 108 -12.63 18.30 -5.01
C GLU A 108 -13.29 19.58 -5.54
N ARG A 109 -13.00 19.98 -6.77
CA ARG A 109 -13.63 21.14 -7.42
C ARG A 109 -15.14 20.95 -7.51
N ASN A 110 -15.60 19.80 -8.00
CA ASN A 110 -17.02 19.50 -8.12
C ASN A 110 -17.71 19.47 -6.74
N ARG A 111 -17.04 18.92 -5.72
CA ARG A 111 -17.55 18.95 -4.34
C ARG A 111 -17.73 20.38 -3.82
N ARG A 112 -16.75 21.26 -4.07
CA ARG A 112 -16.84 22.68 -3.69
C ARG A 112 -17.95 23.41 -4.42
N ILE A 113 -18.13 23.17 -5.73
CA ILE A 113 -19.22 23.75 -6.51
C ILE A 113 -20.57 23.30 -5.97
N PHE A 114 -20.73 22.01 -5.67
CA PHE A 114 -21.95 21.47 -5.09
C PHE A 114 -22.29 22.15 -3.76
N TYR A 115 -21.30 22.27 -2.86
CA TYR A 115 -21.48 22.91 -1.56
C TYR A 115 -21.83 24.40 -1.68
N ASN A 116 -21.14 25.14 -2.56
CA ASN A 116 -21.44 26.54 -2.82
C ASN A 116 -22.85 26.71 -3.39
N ASN A 117 -23.27 25.83 -4.30
CA ASN A 117 -24.60 25.89 -4.90
C ASN A 117 -25.71 25.63 -3.88
N GLU A 118 -25.52 24.65 -2.98
CA GLU A 118 -26.46 24.34 -1.90
C GLU A 118 -26.62 25.53 -0.93
N TYR A 119 -25.51 26.15 -0.51
CA TYR A 119 -25.54 27.35 0.33
C TYR A 119 -26.15 28.57 -0.39
N SER A 120 -25.91 28.70 -1.69
CA SER A 120 -26.51 29.77 -2.51
C SER A 120 -28.03 29.63 -2.56
N ILE A 121 -28.55 28.40 -2.68
CA ILE A 121 -29.98 28.11 -2.71
C ILE A 121 -30.61 28.36 -1.33
N GLU A 122 -29.94 27.97 -0.24
CA GLU A 122 -30.40 28.24 1.13
C GLU A 122 -30.51 29.75 1.41
N LEU A 123 -29.54 30.56 0.99
CA LEU A 123 -29.58 32.02 1.14
C LEU A 123 -30.74 32.68 0.38
N GLN A 124 -31.10 32.16 -0.81
CA GLN A 124 -32.24 32.68 -1.58
C GLN A 124 -33.60 32.28 -1.01
N LEU A 125 -33.68 31.20 -0.22
CA LEU A 125 -34.91 30.77 0.44
C LEU A 125 -35.20 31.53 1.75
N VAL A 126 -34.20 32.18 2.33
CA VAL A 126 -34.29 32.87 3.64
C VAL A 126 -34.34 34.41 3.49
N SER A 127 -34.15 34.95 2.27
CA SER A 127 -34.32 36.39 1.95
C SER A 127 -35.70 36.70 1.37
#